data_AF-A0A8H2VE82-F1
#
_entry.id   AF-A0A8H2VE82-F1
#
_cell.length_a   1.000
_cell.length_b   1.000
_cell.length_c   1.000
_cell.angle_alpha   90.00
_cell.angle_beta   90.00
_cell.angle_gamma   90.00
#
_symmetry.space_group_name_H-M   'P 1'
#
loop_
_entity.id
_entity.type
_entity.pdbx_description
1 polymer ?
#
loop_
_entity_poly.entity_id
_entity_poly.type
_entity_poly.pdbx_seq_one_letter_code
_entity_poly.pdbx_strand_id
1 'polypeptide(L)'
;MSTLCNVYKLIETAEQETKRGNLQNSIIYYKETLKEINEITDNIEESGLSNNVIEAVQLLRKDVSQTIYDIQNVLHVDNDFTLPVNNKIGENTEFFKNGSNNNCPSSSDSNGINQNFLGSVYLRMNPSVMQPGGARMWENIISNDKLIPNNDPLFLGIINKLQSNVILSVSNQTKDIQQNEEGTQSIEEKIQQHVEQFRKEVSWYEQKKYEEYENKIQEIERENRKLNLQVDRLKQRWDSLVESAKERKKKYSVDSA
;
A
#
# COMPACT_ATOMS: atom_id res chain seq x y z
N MET A 1 -37.31 15.51 5.27
CA MET A 1 -36.07 16.31 5.08
C MET A 1 -34.94 15.97 6.08
N SER A 2 -35.07 14.96 6.96
CA SER A 2 -34.05 14.63 7.97
C SER A 2 -33.18 13.40 7.65
N THR A 3 -33.47 12.64 6.61
CA THR A 3 -32.87 11.30 6.38
C THR A 3 -31.41 11.37 5.97
N LEU A 4 -31.06 12.22 4.99
CA LEU A 4 -29.66 12.35 4.55
C LEU A 4 -28.75 12.96 5.64
N CYS A 5 -29.28 13.86 6.47
CA CYS A 5 -28.55 14.41 7.61
C CYS A 5 -28.23 13.32 8.65
N ASN A 6 -29.13 12.36 8.86
CA ASN A 6 -28.89 11.22 9.73
C ASN A 6 -27.80 10.30 9.17
N VAL A 7 -27.82 10.04 7.85
CA VAL A 7 -26.76 9.28 7.15
C VAL A 7 -25.38 9.89 7.42
N TYR A 8 -25.21 11.20 7.24
CA TYR A 8 -23.92 11.84 7.50
C TYR A 8 -23.49 11.81 8.96
N LYS A 9 -24.43 11.91 9.91
CA LYS A 9 -24.12 11.76 11.35
C LYS A 9 -23.67 10.34 11.70
N LEU A 10 -24.29 9.32 11.11
CA LEU A 10 -23.90 7.93 11.30
C LEU A 10 -22.50 7.66 10.71
N ILE A 11 -22.21 8.22 9.53
CA ILE A 11 -20.87 8.16 8.93
C ILE A 11 -19.83 8.82 9.84
N GLU A 12 -20.11 10.04 10.32
CA GLU A 12 -19.20 10.76 11.22
C GLU A 12 -18.94 9.96 12.52
N THR A 13 -19.98 9.34 13.08
CA THR A 13 -19.87 8.50 14.28
C THR A 13 -19.03 7.25 13.99
N ALA A 14 -19.25 6.59 12.86
CA ALA A 14 -18.47 5.44 12.43
C ALA A 14 -16.98 5.78 12.25
N GLU A 15 -16.68 6.91 11.60
CA GLU A 15 -15.29 7.37 11.43
C GLU A 15 -14.61 7.68 12.77
N GLN A 16 -15.34 8.26 13.73
CA GLN A 16 -14.82 8.50 15.07
C GLN A 16 -14.49 7.18 15.79
N GLU A 17 -15.34 6.16 15.68
CA GLU A 17 -15.06 4.84 16.25
C GLU A 17 -13.89 4.13 15.55
N THR A 18 -13.74 4.28 14.23
CA THR A 18 -12.56 3.81 13.49
C THR A 18 -11.28 4.47 14.01
N LYS A 19 -11.28 5.80 14.20
CA LYS A 19 -10.13 6.54 14.74
C LYS A 19 -9.77 6.15 16.18
N ARG A 20 -10.74 5.65 16.96
CA ARG A 20 -10.54 5.12 18.31
C ARG A 20 -10.05 3.67 18.35
N GLY A 21 -10.00 2.98 17.20
CA GLY A 21 -9.66 1.56 17.10
C GLY A 21 -10.83 0.62 17.42
N ASN A 22 -12.05 1.14 17.63
CA ASN A 22 -13.24 0.35 17.92
C ASN A 22 -13.89 -0.14 16.61
N LEU A 23 -13.17 -1.00 15.87
CA LEU A 23 -13.56 -1.42 14.52
C LEU A 23 -14.92 -2.15 14.48
N GLN A 24 -15.25 -2.94 15.51
CA GLN A 24 -16.56 -3.62 15.58
C GLN A 24 -17.73 -2.62 15.70
N ASN A 25 -17.60 -1.60 16.54
CA ASN A 25 -18.62 -0.55 16.68
C ASN A 25 -18.74 0.26 15.38
N SER A 26 -17.61 0.58 14.75
CA SER A 26 -17.62 1.26 13.46
C SER A 26 -18.39 0.48 12.39
N ILE A 27 -18.25 -0.85 12.33
CA ILE A 27 -19.00 -1.69 11.40
C ILE A 27 -20.51 -1.62 11.69
N ILE A 28 -20.91 -1.62 12.96
CA ILE A 28 -22.34 -1.50 13.34
C ILE A 28 -22.92 -0.20 12.79
N TYR A 29 -22.23 0.93 13.01
CA TYR A 29 -22.69 2.22 12.50
C TYR A 29 -22.69 2.29 10.97
N TYR A 30 -21.68 1.75 10.28
CA TYR A 30 -21.70 1.70 8.81
C TYR A 30 -22.82 0.81 8.25
N LYS A 31 -23.17 -0.30 8.93
CA LYS A 31 -24.33 -1.12 8.55
C LYS A 31 -25.65 -0.39 8.75
N GLU A 32 -25.77 0.39 9.83
CA GLU A 32 -26.93 1.25 10.08
C GLU A 32 -27.05 2.35 9.01
N THR A 33 -25.94 2.97 8.62
CA THR A 33 -25.87 3.91 7.49
C THR A 33 -26.38 3.28 6.19
N LEU A 34 -25.99 2.03 5.88
CA LEU A 34 -26.49 1.34 4.68
C LEU A 34 -28.00 1.12 4.71
N LYS A 35 -28.56 0.82 5.88
CA LYS A 35 -30.02 0.66 6.03
C LYS A 35 -30.74 1.97 5.68
N GLU A 36 -30.28 3.08 6.25
CA GLU A 36 -30.82 4.41 5.98
C GLU A 36 -30.65 4.83 4.51
N ILE A 37 -29.52 4.51 3.88
CA ILE A 37 -29.30 4.79 2.45
C ILE A 37 -30.25 3.96 1.56
N ASN A 38 -30.52 2.70 1.91
CA ASN A 38 -31.48 1.88 1.15
C ASN A 38 -32.90 2.44 1.28
N GLU A 39 -33.32 2.82 2.50
CA GLU A 39 -34.62 3.48 2.72
C GLU A 39 -34.73 4.79 1.91
N ILE A 40 -33.64 5.57 1.84
CA ILE A 40 -33.60 6.76 0.98
C ILE A 40 -33.71 6.39 -0.50
N THR A 41 -32.98 5.36 -0.94
CA THR A 41 -32.96 4.94 -2.36
C THR A 41 -34.36 4.49 -2.80
N ASP A 42 -35.05 3.69 -1.99
CA ASP A 42 -36.41 3.21 -2.27
C ASP A 42 -37.40 4.38 -2.37
N ASN A 43 -37.27 5.40 -1.50
CA ASN A 43 -38.10 6.60 -1.53
C ASN A 43 -37.74 7.56 -2.70
N ILE A 44 -36.50 7.52 -3.19
CA ILE A 44 -36.02 8.39 -4.27
C ILE A 44 -36.56 7.92 -5.62
N GLU A 45 -36.69 6.62 -5.84
CA GLU A 45 -37.25 6.06 -7.08
C GLU A 45 -38.70 6.49 -7.32
N GLU A 46 -39.47 6.72 -6.25
CA GLU A 46 -40.86 7.18 -6.33
C GLU A 46 -41.02 8.70 -6.48
N SER A 47 -40.00 9.49 -6.09
CA SER A 47 -40.13 10.95 -5.94
C SER A 47 -39.65 11.77 -7.15
N GLY A 48 -39.23 11.11 -8.24
CA GLY A 48 -38.91 11.78 -9.51
C GLY A 48 -37.71 12.74 -9.43
N LEU A 49 -36.77 12.48 -8.52
CA LEU A 49 -35.54 13.25 -8.36
C LEU A 49 -34.61 13.14 -9.58
N SER A 50 -33.69 14.08 -9.70
CA SER A 50 -32.75 14.09 -10.82
C SER A 50 -31.80 12.88 -10.76
N ASN A 51 -31.50 12.29 -11.92
CA ASN A 51 -30.60 11.14 -12.03
C ASN A 51 -29.25 11.35 -11.33
N ASN A 52 -28.73 12.59 -11.32
CA ASN A 52 -27.49 12.93 -10.64
C ASN A 52 -27.56 12.71 -9.12
N VAL A 53 -28.71 12.96 -8.50
CA VAL A 53 -28.93 12.74 -7.06
C VAL A 53 -29.02 11.24 -6.77
N ILE A 54 -29.69 10.49 -7.64
CA ILE A 54 -29.78 9.02 -7.55
C ILE A 54 -28.37 8.42 -7.64
N GLU A 55 -27.58 8.84 -8.63
CA GLU A 55 -26.21 8.38 -8.83
C GLU A 55 -25.32 8.73 -7.63
N ALA A 56 -25.43 9.95 -7.08
CA ALA A 56 -24.68 10.36 -5.89
C ALA A 56 -25.00 9.48 -4.67
N VAL A 57 -26.28 9.13 -4.46
CA VAL A 57 -26.69 8.25 -3.35
C VAL A 57 -26.21 6.81 -3.57
N GLN A 58 -26.22 6.32 -4.82
CA GLN A 58 -25.67 5.00 -5.17
C GLN A 58 -24.15 4.93 -4.97
N LEU A 59 -23.42 6.00 -5.32
CA LEU A 59 -21.99 6.11 -5.05
C LEU A 59 -21.70 6.08 -3.55
N LEU A 60 -22.46 6.84 -2.76
CA LEU A 60 -22.32 6.82 -1.29
C LEU A 60 -22.57 5.42 -0.72
N ARG A 61 -23.59 4.70 -1.21
CA ARG A 61 -23.86 3.31 -0.82
C ARG A 61 -22.67 2.39 -1.12
N LYS A 62 -22.06 2.54 -2.29
CA LYS A 62 -20.90 1.75 -2.72
C LYS A 62 -19.70 2.02 -1.83
N ASP A 63 -19.41 3.28 -1.55
CA ASP A 63 -18.29 3.70 -0.72
C ASP A 63 -18.41 3.18 0.73
N VAL A 64 -19.60 3.30 1.32
CA VAL A 64 -19.87 2.75 2.66
C VAL A 64 -19.74 1.22 2.68
N SER A 65 -20.23 0.52 1.65
CA SER A 65 -20.11 -0.94 1.54
C SER A 65 -18.65 -1.39 1.42
N GLN A 66 -17.86 -0.68 0.62
CA GLN A 66 -16.42 -0.94 0.47
C GLN A 66 -15.69 -0.72 1.79
N THR A 67 -16.01 0.35 2.50
CA THR A 67 -15.41 0.66 3.81
C THR A 67 -15.66 -0.44 4.84
N ILE A 68 -16.87 -1.03 4.86
CA ILE A 68 -17.16 -2.18 5.72
C ILE A 68 -16.28 -3.38 5.35
N TYR A 69 -16.17 -3.69 4.06
CA TYR A 69 -15.34 -4.80 3.58
C TYR A 69 -13.87 -4.63 3.98
N ASP A 70 -13.33 -3.43 3.83
CA ASP A 70 -11.94 -3.13 4.18
C ASP A 70 -11.70 -3.27 5.69
N ILE A 71 -12.59 -2.74 6.53
CA ILE A 71 -12.49 -2.87 8.00
C ILE A 71 -12.63 -4.35 8.43
N GLN A 72 -13.50 -5.13 7.78
CA GLN A 72 -13.64 -6.56 8.07
C GLN A 72 -12.38 -7.35 7.72
N ASN A 73 -11.70 -7.01 6.62
CA ASN A 73 -10.45 -7.66 6.24
C ASN A 73 -9.34 -7.36 7.27
N VAL A 74 -9.25 -6.12 7.76
CA VAL A 74 -8.31 -5.77 8.83
C VAL A 74 -8.58 -6.58 10.10
N LEU A 75 -9.85 -6.70 10.51
CA LEU A 75 -10.24 -7.53 11.65
C LEU A 75 -9.95 -9.03 11.46
N HIS A 76 -9.95 -9.53 10.23
CA HIS A 76 -9.64 -10.94 9.97
C HIS A 76 -8.15 -11.22 10.11
N VAL A 77 -7.29 -10.26 9.75
CA VAL A 77 -5.82 -10.36 9.88
C VAL A 77 -5.38 -10.34 11.36
N ASP A 78 -6.06 -9.59 12.23
CA ASP A 78 -5.69 -9.49 13.65
C ASP A 78 -6.05 -10.73 14.49
N ASN A 79 -6.96 -11.60 14.02
CA ASN A 79 -7.35 -12.81 14.76
C ASN A 79 -6.45 -14.03 14.48
N ASP A 80 -5.74 -14.05 13.36
CA ASP A 80 -4.83 -15.15 12.98
C ASP A 80 -3.42 -15.01 13.59
N PHE A 81 -3.13 -13.91 14.29
CA PHE A 81 -1.87 -13.68 14.99
C PHE A 81 -1.95 -13.97 16.50
N THR A 82 -2.69 -15.02 16.90
CA THR A 82 -2.53 -15.59 18.23
C THR A 82 -1.34 -16.54 18.24
N LEU A 83 -0.17 -15.99 18.58
CA LEU A 83 1.01 -16.77 18.93
C LEU A 83 0.63 -17.80 20.02
N PRO A 84 1.01 -19.09 19.87
CA PRO A 84 0.74 -20.09 20.90
C PRO A 84 1.58 -19.77 22.14
N VAL A 85 0.93 -19.21 23.16
CA VAL A 85 1.49 -19.13 24.51
C VAL A 85 1.40 -20.52 25.12
N ASN A 86 2.48 -21.29 24.96
CA ASN A 86 2.78 -22.43 25.82
C ASN A 86 4.30 -22.59 25.93
N ASN A 87 4.88 -22.14 27.04
CA ASN A 87 5.44 -23.05 28.04
C ASN A 87 6.14 -22.30 29.19
N LYS A 88 5.81 -22.76 30.40
CA LYS A 88 6.58 -22.56 31.63
C LYS A 88 7.92 -23.28 31.50
N ILE A 89 9.04 -22.54 31.54
CA ILE A 89 10.36 -23.00 32.02
C ILE A 89 11.01 -21.70 32.54
N GLY A 90 11.10 -21.47 33.85
CA GLY A 90 12.03 -22.15 34.74
C GLY A 90 13.21 -21.20 34.96
N GLU A 91 13.25 -20.59 36.14
CA GLU A 91 14.37 -19.80 36.67
C GLU A 91 15.71 -20.51 36.40
N ASN A 92 16.69 -19.78 35.87
CA ASN A 92 18.07 -19.80 36.38
C ASN A 92 18.89 -18.67 35.73
N THR A 93 19.17 -17.71 36.59
CA THR A 93 20.34 -16.86 36.70
C THR A 93 21.66 -17.37 36.10
N GLU A 94 22.38 -16.39 35.53
CA GLU A 94 23.85 -16.14 35.57
C GLU A 94 24.67 -16.21 34.27
N PHE A 95 25.36 -15.08 34.04
CA PHE A 95 26.69 -14.90 33.45
C PHE A 95 27.00 -15.53 32.08
N PHE A 96 27.27 -14.69 31.06
CA PHE A 96 28.64 -14.49 30.52
C PHE A 96 28.72 -13.33 29.50
N LYS A 97 29.56 -12.36 29.87
CA LYS A 97 30.49 -11.51 29.10
C LYS A 97 30.36 -11.40 27.56
N ASN A 98 30.24 -10.14 27.14
CA ASN A 98 31.01 -9.45 26.09
C ASN A 98 32.00 -10.27 25.24
N GLY A 99 31.77 -10.23 23.92
CA GLY A 99 32.72 -10.66 22.90
C GLY A 99 32.26 -10.22 21.51
N SER A 100 32.30 -8.91 21.23
CA SER A 100 32.05 -8.33 19.91
C SER A 100 33.22 -8.66 18.98
N ASN A 101 33.04 -9.64 18.08
CA ASN A 101 33.93 -9.87 16.95
C ASN A 101 33.14 -9.69 15.64
N ASN A 102 33.36 -8.55 15.02
CA ASN A 102 32.99 -8.29 13.63
C ASN A 102 33.89 -9.13 12.73
N ASN A 103 33.31 -10.05 11.97
CA ASN A 103 33.93 -10.61 10.78
C ASN A 103 32.87 -10.75 9.69
N CYS A 104 32.90 -9.78 8.77
CA CYS A 104 32.18 -9.78 7.51
C CYS A 104 33.02 -10.57 6.50
N PRO A 105 32.52 -11.66 5.88
CA PRO A 105 33.19 -12.26 4.74
C PRO A 105 32.71 -11.56 3.47
N SER A 106 33.60 -10.73 2.91
CA SER A 106 33.60 -10.44 1.47
C SER A 106 34.07 -11.69 0.73
N SER A 107 33.25 -12.23 -0.16
CA SER A 107 33.72 -13.15 -1.20
C SER A 107 33.11 -12.75 -2.54
N SER A 108 33.96 -12.12 -3.33
CA SER A 108 33.94 -12.14 -4.77
C SER A 108 34.01 -13.58 -5.31
N ASP A 109 33.56 -13.72 -6.56
CA ASP A 109 33.81 -14.79 -7.51
C ASP A 109 32.85 -16.00 -7.50
N SER A 110 31.87 -15.96 -8.41
CA SER A 110 31.89 -16.89 -9.56
C SER A 110 30.77 -16.61 -10.58
N ASN A 111 31.20 -16.32 -11.81
CA ASN A 111 30.72 -16.90 -13.07
C ASN A 111 29.22 -16.79 -13.47
N GLY A 112 28.99 -15.90 -14.44
CA GLY A 112 28.49 -16.33 -15.76
C GLY A 112 26.98 -16.60 -15.86
N ILE A 113 26.17 -15.54 -15.87
CA ILE A 113 24.86 -15.57 -16.52
C ILE A 113 24.79 -14.41 -17.51
N ASN A 114 24.73 -14.76 -18.79
CA ASN A 114 24.54 -13.86 -19.92
C ASN A 114 23.33 -12.94 -19.70
N GLN A 115 23.59 -11.66 -19.40
CA GLN A 115 22.60 -10.59 -19.55
C GLN A 115 22.68 -10.02 -20.97
N ASN A 116 22.07 -10.73 -21.92
CA ASN A 116 21.80 -10.19 -23.25
C ASN A 116 20.33 -10.47 -23.56
N PHE A 117 19.43 -9.60 -23.09
CA PHE A 117 18.19 -9.19 -23.75
C PHE A 117 17.49 -8.20 -22.82
N LEU A 118 16.89 -7.14 -23.38
CA LEU A 118 16.24 -6.00 -22.71
C LEU A 118 17.15 -4.77 -22.49
N GLY A 119 17.80 -4.34 -23.56
CA GLY A 119 18.11 -2.92 -23.74
C GLY A 119 16.82 -2.14 -23.95
N SER A 120 16.26 -1.57 -22.89
CA SER A 120 15.17 -0.60 -22.98
C SER A 120 15.75 0.81 -22.95
N VAL A 121 15.60 1.50 -24.08
CA VAL A 121 15.82 2.94 -24.26
C VAL A 121 14.88 3.70 -23.30
N TYR A 122 15.40 4.16 -22.17
CA TYR A 122 14.70 5.15 -21.34
C TYR A 122 15.03 6.55 -21.85
N LEU A 123 14.11 7.11 -22.64
CA LEU A 123 14.09 8.54 -22.94
C LEU A 123 13.81 9.30 -21.64
N ARG A 124 14.86 9.88 -21.08
CA ARG A 124 14.83 10.82 -19.96
C ARG A 124 14.23 12.14 -20.43
N MET A 125 12.90 12.26 -20.41
CA MET A 125 12.24 13.56 -20.55
C MET A 125 12.11 14.21 -19.17
N ASN A 126 12.83 15.32 -18.97
CA ASN A 126 12.62 16.23 -17.85
C ASN A 126 11.37 17.09 -18.14
N PRO A 127 10.31 17.06 -17.32
CA PRO A 127 9.28 18.09 -17.38
C PRO A 127 9.71 19.24 -16.46
N SER A 128 10.43 20.21 -17.01
CA SER A 128 10.60 21.54 -16.40
C SER A 128 9.70 22.52 -17.14
N VAL A 129 8.47 22.70 -16.68
CA VAL A 129 7.68 23.91 -16.94
C VAL A 129 6.86 24.23 -15.70
N MET A 130 7.13 25.39 -15.11
CA MET A 130 6.33 25.96 -14.03
C MET A 130 4.90 26.19 -14.52
N GLN A 131 3.93 25.60 -13.84
CA GLN A 131 2.52 25.95 -14.01
C GLN A 131 2.02 26.61 -12.71
N PRO A 132 1.59 27.88 -12.75
CA PRO A 132 1.04 28.56 -11.58
C PRO A 132 -0.44 28.16 -11.46
N GLY A 133 -0.69 27.09 -10.72
CA GLY A 133 -2.03 26.61 -10.39
C GLY A 133 -1.91 25.50 -9.36
N GLY A 134 -2.13 25.84 -8.08
CA GLY A 134 -2.00 24.95 -6.93
C GLY A 134 -3.06 23.85 -6.86
N ALA A 135 -3.09 22.97 -7.86
CA ALA A 135 -3.74 21.67 -7.78
C ALA A 135 -2.77 20.66 -7.16
N ARG A 136 -3.26 19.93 -6.16
CA ARG A 136 -2.50 19.08 -5.25
C ARG A 136 -1.87 17.91 -6.01
N MET A 137 -0.55 17.92 -6.18
CA MET A 137 0.20 16.79 -6.78
C MET A 137 0.02 15.45 -6.02
N TRP A 138 -0.41 15.49 -4.75
CA TRP A 138 -0.66 14.28 -3.95
C TRP A 138 -1.94 13.54 -4.34
N GLU A 139 -2.94 14.20 -4.95
CA GLU A 139 -4.21 13.55 -5.34
C GLU A 139 -4.05 12.65 -6.57
N ASN A 140 -3.03 12.86 -7.41
CA ASN A 140 -2.80 12.03 -8.59
C ASN A 140 -1.96 10.77 -8.35
N ILE A 141 -1.39 10.61 -7.15
CA ILE A 141 -0.60 9.41 -6.81
C ILE A 141 -1.50 8.24 -6.38
N ILE A 142 -2.73 8.54 -5.95
CA ILE A 142 -3.70 7.56 -5.42
C ILE A 142 -4.67 7.07 -6.51
N SER A 143 -4.71 7.72 -7.67
CA SER A 143 -5.51 7.29 -8.83
C SER A 143 -4.85 6.09 -9.51
N ASN A 144 -5.18 4.94 -8.93
CA ASN A 144 -4.83 3.57 -9.22
C ASN A 144 -5.08 3.14 -10.67
N ASP A 145 -4.01 2.78 -11.37
CA ASP A 145 -4.03 1.74 -12.42
C ASP A 145 -2.76 0.85 -12.42
N LYS A 146 -1.79 1.17 -11.53
CA LYS A 146 -0.53 0.44 -11.35
C LYS A 146 -0.49 -0.49 -10.13
N LEU A 147 -1.56 -0.50 -9.34
CA LEU A 147 -1.66 -1.33 -8.12
C LEU A 147 -2.43 -2.64 -8.35
N ILE A 148 -2.90 -2.90 -9.57
CA ILE A 148 -3.39 -4.22 -9.95
C ILE A 148 -2.17 -5.09 -10.31
N PRO A 149 -1.86 -6.17 -9.57
CA PRO A 149 -0.72 -7.04 -9.86
C PRO A 149 -0.72 -7.60 -11.30
N ASN A 150 -1.91 -7.65 -11.92
CA ASN A 150 -2.15 -8.16 -13.27
C ASN A 150 -1.64 -7.25 -14.40
N ASN A 151 -1.09 -6.07 -14.09
CA ASN A 151 -0.53 -5.16 -15.09
C ASN A 151 1.00 -5.04 -15.01
N ASP A 152 1.68 -5.74 -14.09
CA ASP A 152 3.15 -5.67 -14.02
C ASP A 152 3.78 -6.56 -15.12
N PRO A 153 4.46 -5.99 -16.12
CA PRO A 153 5.03 -6.75 -17.23
C PRO A 153 6.09 -7.76 -16.79
N LEU A 154 6.80 -7.51 -15.67
CA LEU A 154 7.79 -8.45 -15.13
C LEU A 154 7.09 -9.66 -14.52
N PHE A 155 6.05 -9.43 -13.71
CA PHE A 155 5.29 -10.51 -13.09
C PHE A 155 4.54 -11.35 -14.13
N LEU A 156 3.93 -10.70 -15.13
CA LEU A 156 3.32 -11.39 -16.27
C LEU A 156 4.34 -12.22 -17.03
N GLY A 157 5.56 -11.72 -17.20
CA GLY A 157 6.67 -12.47 -17.78
C GLY A 157 6.95 -13.78 -17.02
N ILE A 158 7.00 -13.71 -15.69
CA ILE A 158 7.23 -14.88 -14.82
C ILE A 158 6.08 -15.89 -14.95
N ILE A 159 4.82 -15.43 -14.93
CA ILE A 159 3.63 -16.30 -15.10
C ILE A 159 3.61 -16.95 -16.48
N ASN A 160 3.79 -16.17 -17.54
CA ASN A 160 3.76 -16.68 -18.92
C ASN A 160 4.88 -17.70 -19.18
N LYS A 161 6.04 -17.52 -18.54
CA LYS A 161 7.15 -18.46 -18.59
C LYS A 161 6.81 -19.78 -17.89
N LEU A 162 6.22 -19.75 -16.69
CA LEU A 162 5.74 -20.95 -16.02
C LEU A 162 4.69 -21.67 -16.87
N GLN A 163 3.69 -20.94 -17.36
CA GLN A 163 2.63 -21.48 -18.20
C GLN A 163 3.22 -22.16 -19.45
N SER A 164 4.15 -21.49 -20.14
CA SER A 164 4.81 -22.04 -21.33
C SER A 164 5.62 -23.29 -21.01
N ASN A 165 6.38 -23.29 -19.91
CA ASN A 165 7.18 -24.44 -19.47
C ASN A 165 6.30 -25.64 -19.14
N VAL A 166 5.22 -25.45 -18.37
CA VAL A 166 4.28 -26.52 -18.03
C VAL A 166 3.58 -27.08 -19.27
N ILE A 167 3.12 -26.21 -20.18
CA ILE A 167 2.50 -26.64 -21.45
C ILE A 167 3.49 -27.45 -22.29
N LEU A 168 4.75 -27.03 -22.39
CA LEU A 168 5.78 -27.76 -23.13
C LEU A 168 6.08 -29.13 -22.51
N SER A 169 6.22 -29.21 -21.19
CA SER A 169 6.45 -30.48 -20.50
C SER A 169 5.30 -31.47 -20.71
N VAL A 170 4.05 -31.01 -20.64
CA VAL A 170 2.86 -31.86 -20.88
C VAL A 170 2.67 -32.19 -22.36
N SER A 171 2.91 -31.23 -23.27
CA SER A 171 2.72 -31.41 -24.72
C SER A 171 3.78 -32.30 -25.36
N ASN A 172 5.02 -32.30 -24.86
CA ASN A 172 6.08 -33.15 -25.39
C ASN A 172 5.82 -34.62 -25.04
N GLN A 173 5.25 -34.89 -23.86
CA GLN A 173 5.02 -36.26 -23.41
C GLN A 173 3.74 -36.88 -23.93
N THR A 174 2.71 -36.08 -24.22
CA THR A 174 1.48 -36.58 -24.88
C THR A 174 1.71 -37.21 -26.25
N LYS A 175 2.87 -36.96 -26.87
CA LYS A 175 3.30 -37.64 -28.10
C LYS A 175 3.97 -39.01 -27.84
N ASP A 176 4.46 -39.25 -26.62
CA ASP A 176 5.22 -40.46 -26.22
C ASP A 176 4.40 -41.43 -25.32
N ILE A 177 3.17 -41.07 -24.93
CA ILE A 177 2.33 -41.79 -23.94
C ILE A 177 1.81 -43.16 -24.40
N GLN A 178 2.04 -43.60 -25.64
CA GLN A 178 1.49 -44.90 -26.08
C GLN A 178 2.11 -46.14 -25.41
N GLN A 179 3.20 -46.07 -24.61
CA GLN A 179 3.84 -47.32 -24.14
C GLN A 179 4.31 -47.51 -22.67
N ASN A 180 4.41 -46.55 -21.73
CA ASN A 180 4.93 -46.88 -20.38
C ASN A 180 4.42 -46.01 -19.21
N GLU A 181 4.08 -46.64 -18.07
CA GLU A 181 3.71 -45.99 -16.79
C GLU A 181 4.88 -45.20 -16.16
N GLU A 182 6.13 -45.59 -16.39
CA GLU A 182 7.34 -44.87 -15.93
C GLU A 182 7.47 -43.44 -16.50
N GLY A 183 6.81 -43.16 -17.63
CA GLY A 183 6.81 -41.82 -18.22
C GLY A 183 6.12 -40.77 -17.35
N THR A 184 5.20 -41.17 -16.47
CA THR A 184 4.41 -40.23 -15.65
C THR A 184 5.21 -39.62 -14.50
N GLN A 185 6.07 -40.39 -13.82
CA GLN A 185 6.94 -39.90 -12.74
C GLN A 185 7.97 -38.88 -13.24
N SER A 186 8.52 -39.08 -14.45
CA SER A 186 9.45 -38.13 -15.05
C SER A 186 8.80 -36.77 -15.40
N ILE A 187 7.50 -36.74 -15.69
CA ILE A 187 6.74 -35.48 -15.88
C ILE A 187 6.66 -34.73 -14.58
N GLU A 188 6.26 -35.44 -13.52
CA GLU A 188 6.04 -34.87 -12.20
C GLU A 188 7.32 -34.19 -11.70
N GLU A 189 8.48 -34.84 -11.85
CA GLU A 189 9.77 -34.25 -11.50
C GLU A 189 10.09 -32.97 -12.30
N LYS A 190 9.82 -32.94 -13.60
CA LYS A 190 10.06 -31.75 -14.45
C LYS A 190 9.10 -30.60 -14.11
N ILE A 191 7.83 -30.90 -13.89
CA ILE A 191 6.84 -29.90 -13.46
C ILE A 191 7.25 -29.35 -12.09
N GLN A 192 7.65 -30.21 -11.16
CA GLN A 192 8.12 -29.81 -9.85
C GLN A 192 9.32 -28.87 -9.93
N GLN A 193 10.30 -29.19 -10.79
CA GLN A 193 11.44 -28.30 -11.05
C GLN A 193 11.01 -26.93 -11.61
N HIS A 194 10.07 -26.89 -12.54
CA HIS A 194 9.55 -25.63 -13.09
C HIS A 194 8.79 -24.80 -12.03
N VAL A 195 8.01 -25.46 -11.18
CA VAL A 195 7.31 -24.80 -10.06
C VAL A 195 8.32 -24.25 -9.05
N GLU A 196 9.40 -24.99 -8.75
CA GLU A 196 10.42 -24.53 -7.83
C GLU A 196 11.24 -23.37 -8.38
N GLN A 197 11.54 -23.38 -9.67
CA GLN A 197 12.13 -22.22 -10.36
C GLN A 197 11.20 -21.01 -10.30
N PHE A 198 9.91 -21.19 -10.57
CA PHE A 198 8.91 -20.13 -10.45
C PHE A 198 8.86 -19.55 -9.04
N ARG A 199 8.86 -20.38 -8.00
CA ARG A 199 8.91 -19.91 -6.60
C ARG A 199 10.12 -19.01 -6.33
N LYS A 200 11.29 -19.36 -6.85
CA LYS A 200 12.50 -18.53 -6.73
C LYS A 200 12.35 -17.19 -7.48
N GLU A 201 11.82 -17.22 -8.69
CA GLU A 201 11.59 -16.01 -9.50
C GLU A 201 10.56 -15.06 -8.86
N VAL A 202 9.48 -15.61 -8.29
CA VAL A 202 8.48 -14.83 -7.54
C VAL A 202 9.09 -14.22 -6.28
N SER A 203 9.84 -14.99 -5.49
CA SER A 203 10.51 -14.47 -4.29
C SER A 203 11.48 -13.33 -4.61
N TRP A 204 12.26 -13.46 -5.69
CA TRP A 204 13.14 -12.39 -6.16
C TRP A 204 12.36 -11.15 -6.62
N TYR A 205 11.25 -11.35 -7.34
CA TYR A 205 10.39 -10.25 -7.78
C TYR A 205 9.81 -9.48 -6.58
N GLU A 206 9.30 -10.19 -5.58
CA GLU A 206 8.77 -9.58 -4.35
C GLU A 206 9.87 -8.79 -3.63
N GLN A 207 11.05 -9.37 -3.44
CA GLN A 207 12.18 -8.70 -2.81
C GLN A 207 12.55 -7.40 -3.54
N LYS A 208 12.61 -7.45 -4.87
CA LYS A 208 12.89 -6.27 -5.69
C LYS A 208 11.80 -5.21 -5.56
N LYS A 209 10.52 -5.62 -5.49
CA LYS A 209 9.42 -4.69 -5.25
C LYS A 209 9.49 -4.02 -3.88
N TYR A 210 9.83 -4.78 -2.85
CA TYR A 210 10.06 -4.20 -1.52
C TYR A 210 11.18 -3.16 -1.56
N GLU A 211 12.28 -3.44 -2.25
CA GLU A 211 13.38 -2.49 -2.42
C GLU A 211 12.95 -1.22 -3.19
N GLU A 212 12.14 -1.34 -4.24
CA GLU A 212 11.58 -0.19 -4.96
C GLU A 212 10.69 0.69 -4.05
N TYR A 213 9.83 0.06 -3.24
CA TYR A 213 8.98 0.79 -2.29
C TYR A 213 9.78 1.47 -1.18
N GLU A 214 10.77 0.77 -0.62
CA GLU A 214 11.67 1.30 0.40
C GLU A 214 12.42 2.53 -0.12
N ASN A 215 12.97 2.45 -1.34
CA ASN A 215 13.63 3.58 -1.98
C ASN A 215 12.70 4.78 -2.18
N LYS A 216 11.44 4.53 -2.56
CA LYS A 216 10.42 5.58 -2.74
C LYS A 216 10.04 6.23 -1.40
N ILE A 217 9.91 5.45 -0.34
CA ILE A 217 9.66 5.97 1.01
C ILE A 217 10.81 6.87 1.44
N GLN A 218 12.06 6.40 1.30
CA GLN A 218 13.24 7.19 1.66
C GLN A 218 13.38 8.47 0.84
N GLU A 219 12.96 8.47 -0.43
CA GLU A 219 12.90 9.67 -1.25
C GLU A 219 11.90 10.69 -0.69
N ILE A 220 10.67 10.25 -0.41
CA ILE A 220 9.63 11.10 0.17
C ILE A 220 10.08 11.64 1.53
N GLU A 221 10.74 10.84 2.38
CA GLU A 221 11.30 11.30 3.65
C GLU A 221 12.41 12.36 3.49
N ARG A 222 13.26 12.22 2.48
CA ARG A 222 14.29 13.23 2.16
C ARG A 222 13.64 14.54 1.73
N GLU A 223 12.59 14.49 0.92
CA GLU A 223 11.84 15.68 0.50
C GLU A 223 11.09 16.32 1.66
N ASN A 224 10.43 15.52 2.50
CA ASN A 224 9.73 15.99 3.68
C ASN A 224 10.69 16.68 4.66
N ARG A 225 11.89 16.12 4.89
CA ARG A 225 12.95 16.79 5.65
C ARG A 225 13.36 18.14 5.05
N LYS A 226 13.50 18.23 3.72
CA LYS A 226 13.83 19.51 3.05
C LYS A 226 12.72 20.54 3.24
N LEU A 227 11.46 20.15 3.10
CA LEU A 227 10.31 21.04 3.30
C LEU A 227 10.21 21.50 4.75
N ASN A 228 10.41 20.61 5.72
CA ASN A 228 10.43 20.97 7.14
C ASN A 228 11.52 22.01 7.45
N LEU A 229 12.72 21.86 6.90
CA LEU A 229 13.78 22.87 7.04
C LEU A 229 13.39 24.23 6.45
N GLN A 230 12.64 24.25 5.35
CA GLN A 230 12.14 25.50 4.77
C GLN A 230 11.08 26.14 5.67
N VAL A 231 10.16 25.34 6.21
CA VAL A 231 9.14 25.77 7.17
C VAL A 231 9.81 26.39 8.40
N ASP A 232 10.83 25.74 8.96
CA ASP A 232 11.53 26.24 10.14
C ASP A 232 12.25 27.57 9.86
N ARG A 233 12.88 27.73 8.70
CA ARG A 233 13.48 29.00 8.29
C ARG A 233 12.45 30.11 8.15
N LEU A 234 11.27 29.81 7.62
CA LEU A 234 10.19 30.78 7.48
C LEU A 234 9.62 31.17 8.85
N LYS A 235 9.46 30.21 9.78
CA LYS A 235 9.08 30.48 11.17
C LYS A 235 10.08 31.39 11.86
N GLN A 236 11.38 31.11 11.76
CA GLN A 236 12.42 31.97 12.34
C GLN A 236 12.38 33.41 11.81
N ARG A 237 12.16 33.58 10.50
CA ARG A 237 11.99 34.91 9.88
C ARG A 237 10.74 35.62 10.38
N TRP A 238 9.64 34.89 10.50
CA TRP A 238 8.39 35.40 11.05
C TRP A 238 8.58 35.86 12.51
N ASP A 239 9.17 35.04 13.36
CA ASP A 239 9.43 35.36 14.76
C ASP A 239 10.32 36.59 14.90
N SER A 240 11.35 36.71 14.04
CA SER A 240 12.22 37.89 13.99
C SER A 240 11.45 39.17 13.61
N LEU A 241 10.52 39.09 12.66
CA LEU A 241 9.66 40.22 12.28
C LEU A 241 8.72 40.62 13.40
N VAL A 242 8.12 39.63 14.08
CA VAL A 242 7.23 39.84 15.22
C VAL A 242 7.99 40.52 16.37
N GLU A 243 9.20 40.06 16.69
CA GLU A 243 10.00 40.65 17.76
C GLU A 243 10.46 42.07 17.40
N SER A 244 10.87 42.32 16.16
CA SER A 244 11.20 43.67 15.68
C SER A 244 10.00 44.64 15.78
N ALA A 245 8.79 44.17 15.45
CA ALA A 245 7.57 44.96 15.59
C ALA A 245 7.24 45.28 17.06
N LYS A 246 7.43 44.30 17.98
CA LYS A 246 7.27 44.52 19.43
C LYS A 246 8.28 45.53 19.96
N GLU A 247 9.55 45.45 19.55
CA GLU A 247 10.59 46.40 19.95
C GLU A 247 10.27 47.82 19.51
N ARG A 248 9.81 47.99 18.26
CA ARG A 248 9.38 49.31 17.75
C ARG A 248 8.25 49.87 18.61
N LYS A 249 7.22 49.07 18.92
CA LYS A 249 6.10 49.49 19.78
C LYS A 249 6.58 49.91 21.17
N LYS A 250 7.53 49.18 21.77
CA LYS A 250 8.11 49.55 23.07
C LYS A 250 8.85 50.88 23.01
N LYS A 251 9.68 51.13 21.98
CA LYS A 251 10.40 52.41 21.81
C LYS A 251 9.45 53.61 21.75
N TYR A 252 8.42 53.55 20.90
CA TYR A 252 7.44 54.64 20.80
C TYR A 252 6.63 54.88 22.10
N SER A 253 6.41 53.84 22.91
CA SER A 253 5.72 53.97 24.19
C SER A 253 6.57 54.64 25.27
N VAL A 254 7.90 54.55 25.20
CA VAL A 254 8.82 55.15 26.19
C VAL A 254 9.05 56.63 25.87
N ASP A 255 9.12 56.99 24.59
CA ASP A 255 9.33 58.40 24.17
C ASP A 255 8.07 59.27 24.34
N SER A 256 6.91 58.67 24.66
CA SER A 256 5.63 59.36 24.88
C SER A 256 5.28 59.56 26.37
N ALA A 257 6.16 59.14 27.29
CA ALA A 257 6.01 59.26 28.73
C ALA A 257 7.00 60.27 29.31
#